data_AF-A0A9P9TNN1-F1
#
_entry.id   AF-A0A9P9TNN1-F1
#
_cell.length_a   1.000
_cell.length_b   1.000
_cell.length_c   1.000
_cell.angle_alpha   90.00
_cell.angle_beta   90.00
_cell.angle_gamma   90.00
#
_symmetry.space_group_name_H-M   'P 1'
#
loop_
_entity.id
_entity.type
_entity.pdbx_description
1 polymer ?
#
loop_
_entity_poly.entity_id
_entity_poly.type
_entity_poly.pdbx_seq_one_letter_code
_entity_poly.pdbx_strand_id
1 'polypeptide(L)'
;MTAVTETSQWAPYRTSLLDDICYYWTTVASISQISSAIESPFSASHFQLKIIAAIWMNTLEHVHTILSELETMLWEIERMIAPHLSDVEKERYMARFTGALNEVNTLRRRMNWYVSEMENNLYSLGIDPSSSPTPASKAHEKNFLALHRKLVNYQSWAEKLMGVITSHVNLMETEKSISDSKSLSRLTVLGFFFVPISFVATFFSMGGDFGVGEKRFWVFWCVAVPVTVAALVVGFGRIWMRRLEEWRERRWVERESRET
;
A
#
# COMPACT_ATOMS: atom_id res chain seq x y z
N MET A 1 -25.42 52.94 34.28
CA MET A 1 -26.40 52.37 33.34
C MET A 1 -25.91 52.63 31.93
N THR A 2 -25.10 51.72 31.40
CA THR A 2 -24.67 51.73 30.00
C THR A 2 -25.19 50.42 29.43
N ALA A 3 -26.24 50.53 28.61
CA ALA A 3 -26.82 49.41 27.90
C ALA A 3 -25.76 48.86 26.94
N VAL A 4 -25.19 47.71 27.29
CA VAL A 4 -24.43 46.89 26.35
C VAL A 4 -25.47 46.32 25.38
N THR A 5 -25.43 46.80 24.15
CA THR A 5 -26.15 46.23 23.02
C THR A 5 -25.74 44.76 22.88
N GLU A 6 -26.58 43.84 23.38
CA GLU A 6 -26.53 42.42 23.07
C GLU A 6 -26.79 42.25 21.56
N THR A 7 -25.71 42.24 20.77
CA THR A 7 -25.76 41.57 19.48
C THR A 7 -26.01 40.11 19.79
N SER A 8 -27.22 39.63 19.48
CA SER A 8 -27.60 38.21 19.51
C SER A 8 -26.56 37.39 18.76
N GLN A 9 -25.59 36.88 19.50
CA GLN A 9 -24.47 36.14 18.95
C GLN A 9 -24.94 34.69 18.82
N TRP A 10 -24.95 34.18 17.58
CA TRP A 10 -25.49 32.86 17.28
C TRP A 10 -24.57 31.70 17.72
N ALA A 11 -23.30 31.98 18.03
CA ALA A 11 -22.28 30.98 18.38
C ALA A 11 -21.21 31.56 19.32
N PRO A 12 -20.58 30.75 20.18
CA PRO A 12 -19.53 31.24 21.07
C PRO A 12 -18.28 31.66 20.30
N TYR A 13 -17.44 32.49 20.93
CA TYR A 13 -16.22 33.03 20.31
C TYR A 13 -15.12 31.98 20.07
N ARG A 14 -15.20 30.78 20.68
CA ARG A 14 -14.22 29.69 20.57
C ARG A 14 -12.81 30.07 20.99
N THR A 15 -12.69 30.98 21.95
CA THR A 15 -11.41 31.45 22.52
C THR A 15 -10.92 30.55 23.65
N SER A 16 -11.85 30.00 24.43
CA SER A 16 -11.58 29.12 25.56
C SER A 16 -12.70 28.10 25.69
N LEU A 17 -12.34 26.85 26.04
CA LEU A 17 -13.32 25.81 26.31
C LEU A 17 -14.28 26.20 27.45
N LEU A 18 -13.77 26.92 28.46
CA LEU A 18 -14.58 27.38 29.58
C LEU A 18 -15.62 28.41 29.12
N ASP A 19 -15.22 29.37 28.29
CA ASP A 19 -16.12 30.41 27.78
C ASP A 19 -17.22 29.79 26.92
N ASP A 20 -16.87 28.81 26.08
CA ASP A 20 -17.84 28.07 25.26
C ASP A 20 -18.83 27.29 26.14
N ILE A 21 -18.35 26.62 27.19
CA ILE A 21 -19.21 25.91 28.15
C ILE A 21 -20.16 26.89 28.86
N CYS A 22 -19.64 28.03 29.34
CA CYS A 22 -20.44 29.07 29.98
C CYS A 22 -21.51 29.62 29.03
N TYR A 23 -21.15 29.88 27.76
CA TYR A 23 -22.10 30.30 26.74
C TYR A 23 -23.23 29.28 26.54
N TYR A 24 -22.92 27.99 26.38
CA TYR A 24 -23.95 26.98 26.19
C TYR A 24 -24.86 26.80 27.42
N TRP A 25 -24.30 26.88 28.63
CA TRP A 25 -25.09 26.82 29.86
C TRP A 25 -26.00 28.05 30.07
N THR A 26 -25.58 29.23 29.62
CA THR A 26 -26.35 30.47 29.82
C THR A 26 -27.35 30.76 28.70
N THR A 27 -27.04 30.37 27.46
CA THR A 27 -27.81 30.78 26.27
C THR A 27 -28.61 29.62 25.65
N VAL A 28 -28.14 28.37 25.77
CA VAL A 28 -28.71 27.22 25.03
C VAL A 28 -29.37 26.17 25.93
N ALA A 29 -28.94 26.07 27.19
CA ALA A 29 -29.43 25.02 28.10
C ALA A 29 -30.93 25.14 28.40
N SER A 30 -31.63 24.00 28.40
CA SER A 30 -33.01 23.95 28.88
C SER A 30 -33.06 24.02 30.41
N ILE A 31 -34.18 24.50 30.96
CA ILE A 31 -34.41 24.54 32.41
C ILE A 31 -34.20 23.16 33.05
N SER A 32 -34.64 22.09 32.37
CA SER A 32 -34.44 20.70 32.84
C SER A 32 -32.96 20.27 32.87
N GLN A 33 -32.14 20.71 31.92
CA GLN A 33 -30.71 20.44 31.91
C GLN A 33 -30.00 21.18 33.04
N ILE A 34 -30.40 22.43 33.29
CA ILE A 34 -29.85 23.25 34.38
C ILE A 34 -30.18 22.61 35.73
N SER A 35 -31.44 22.22 35.97
CA SER A 35 -31.83 21.52 37.20
C SER A 35 -31.04 20.22 37.39
N SER A 36 -30.90 19.41 36.35
CA SER A 36 -30.11 18.17 36.43
C SER A 36 -28.63 18.42 36.69
N ALA A 37 -28.06 19.50 36.16
CA ALA A 37 -26.67 19.89 36.40
C ALA A 37 -26.41 20.34 37.85
N ILE A 38 -27.39 20.97 38.49
CA ILE A 38 -27.32 21.34 39.91
C ILE A 38 -27.41 20.09 40.79
N GLU A 39 -28.25 19.13 40.42
CA GLU A 39 -28.45 17.88 41.17
C GLU A 39 -27.28 16.89 41.03
N SER A 40 -26.59 16.88 39.89
CA SER A 40 -25.48 15.95 39.63
C SER A 40 -24.29 16.65 38.95
N PRO A 41 -23.09 16.60 39.56
CA PRO A 41 -21.87 17.11 38.94
C PRO A 41 -21.57 16.47 37.57
N PHE A 42 -22.01 15.23 37.36
CA PHE A 42 -21.83 14.53 36.08
C PHE A 42 -22.67 15.17 34.97
N SER A 43 -23.88 15.63 35.28
CA SER A 43 -24.75 16.32 34.32
C SER A 43 -24.20 17.69 33.92
N ALA A 44 -23.41 18.34 34.78
CA ALA A 44 -22.74 19.60 34.46
C ALA A 44 -21.70 19.47 33.32
N SER A 45 -21.17 18.26 33.10
CA SER A 45 -20.22 17.98 32.00
C SER A 45 -20.89 17.82 30.62
N HIS A 46 -22.22 17.93 30.53
CA HIS A 46 -22.99 17.67 29.31
C HIS A 46 -22.48 18.44 28.08
N PHE A 47 -22.32 19.77 28.19
CA PHE A 47 -21.86 20.58 27.05
C PHE A 47 -20.39 20.37 26.75
N GLN A 48 -19.55 20.15 27.76
CA GLN A 48 -18.14 19.82 27.57
C GLN A 48 -18.00 18.55 26.72
N LEU A 49 -18.72 17.48 27.07
CA LEU A 49 -18.70 16.21 26.32
C LEU A 49 -19.22 16.39 24.89
N LYS A 50 -20.22 17.26 24.67
CA LYS A 50 -20.72 17.57 23.32
C LYS A 50 -19.71 18.35 22.49
N ILE A 51 -19.01 19.32 23.07
CA ILE A 51 -17.96 20.08 22.38
C ILE A 51 -16.82 19.12 21.98
N ILE A 52 -16.36 18.27 22.90
CA ILE A 52 -15.32 17.27 22.62
C ILE A 52 -15.75 16.32 21.50
N ALA A 53 -16.99 15.81 21.56
CA ALA A 53 -17.53 14.95 20.51
C ALA A 53 -17.59 15.66 19.14
N ALA A 54 -17.92 16.96 19.11
CA ALA A 54 -17.93 17.75 17.88
C ALA A 54 -16.52 17.97 17.31
N ILE A 55 -15.51 18.17 18.16
CA ILE A 55 -14.11 18.25 17.74
C ILE A 55 -13.68 16.92 17.10
N TRP A 56 -13.96 15.80 17.76
CA TRP A 56 -13.67 14.48 17.20
C TRP A 56 -14.41 14.22 15.87
N MET A 57 -15.66 14.67 15.77
CA MET A 57 -16.41 14.57 14.52
C MET A 57 -15.74 15.35 13.38
N ASN A 58 -15.24 16.55 13.66
CA ASN A 58 -14.50 17.34 12.68
C ASN A 58 -13.17 16.66 12.29
N THR A 59 -12.46 16.07 13.26
CA THR A 59 -11.23 15.30 12.95
C THR A 59 -11.51 14.09 12.08
N LEU A 60 -12.63 13.39 12.31
CA LEU A 60 -13.06 12.27 11.47
C LEU A 60 -13.38 12.70 10.04
N GLU A 61 -14.03 13.85 9.87
CA GLU A 61 -14.32 14.41 8.54
C GLU A 61 -13.01 14.70 7.78
N HIS A 62 -12.05 15.32 8.46
CA HIS A 62 -10.73 15.58 7.88
C HIS A 62 -9.99 14.28 7.51
N VAL A 63 -10.00 13.28 8.39
CA VAL A 63 -9.42 11.96 8.13
C VAL A 63 -10.09 11.28 6.94
N HIS A 64 -11.41 11.38 6.82
CA HIS A 64 -12.16 10.83 5.70
C HIS A 64 -11.70 11.44 4.37
N THR A 65 -11.57 12.77 4.31
CA THR A 65 -11.06 13.46 3.12
C THR A 65 -9.68 12.93 2.71
N ILE A 66 -8.75 12.80 3.66
CA ILE A 66 -7.41 12.29 3.37
C ILE A 66 -7.47 10.82 2.89
N LEU A 67 -8.29 9.97 3.53
CA LEU A 67 -8.44 8.58 3.09
C LEU A 67 -8.97 8.50 1.66
N SER A 68 -9.97 9.31 1.31
CA SER A 68 -10.52 9.37 -0.04
C SER A 68 -9.51 9.89 -1.07
N GLU A 69 -8.72 10.90 -0.72
CA GLU A 69 -7.65 11.41 -1.58
C GLU A 69 -6.58 10.35 -1.85
N LEU A 70 -6.16 9.63 -0.80
CA LEU A 70 -5.17 8.56 -0.91
C LEU A 70 -5.69 7.35 -1.71
N GLU A 71 -6.96 6.97 -1.51
CA GLU A 71 -7.59 5.92 -2.32
C GLU A 71 -7.64 6.31 -3.80
N THR A 72 -7.99 7.56 -4.10
CA THR A 72 -8.01 8.08 -5.47
C THR A 72 -6.62 8.08 -6.09
N MET A 73 -5.62 8.57 -5.36
CA MET A 73 -4.22 8.57 -5.81
C MET A 73 -3.73 7.15 -6.10
N LEU A 74 -4.06 6.20 -5.22
CA LEU A 74 -3.67 4.80 -5.39
C LEU A 74 -4.32 4.21 -6.64
N TRP A 75 -5.62 4.42 -6.82
CA TRP A 75 -6.34 3.95 -8.01
C TRP A 75 -5.75 4.49 -9.32
N GLU A 76 -5.32 5.76 -9.36
CA GLU A 76 -4.61 6.32 -10.52
C GLU A 76 -3.30 5.58 -10.81
N ILE A 77 -2.54 5.29 -9.75
CA ILE A 77 -1.27 4.58 -9.80
C ILE A 77 -1.46 3.14 -10.32
N GLU A 78 -2.50 2.43 -9.88
CA GLU A 78 -2.80 1.08 -10.37
C GLU A 78 -3.08 1.06 -11.87
N ARG A 79 -3.78 2.09 -12.37
CA ARG A 79 -4.15 2.19 -13.79
C ARG A 79 -2.99 2.57 -14.70
N MET A 80 -1.89 3.08 -14.15
CA MET A 80 -0.71 3.47 -14.92
C MET A 80 0.24 2.32 -15.25
N ILE A 81 -0.08 1.06 -14.89
CA ILE A 81 0.68 -0.13 -15.30
C ILE A 81 0.47 -0.39 -16.80
N ALA A 82 1.01 0.49 -17.65
CA ALA A 82 1.08 0.30 -19.08
C ALA A 82 2.38 -0.46 -19.42
N PRO A 83 2.35 -1.50 -20.27
CA PRO A 83 3.51 -2.36 -20.53
C PRO A 83 4.68 -1.69 -21.27
N HIS A 84 4.60 -0.38 -21.57
CA HIS A 84 5.56 0.34 -22.42
C HIS A 84 5.90 1.76 -21.92
N LEU A 85 5.99 1.95 -20.59
CA LEU A 85 6.48 3.21 -20.02
C LEU A 85 7.96 3.44 -20.36
N SER A 86 8.30 4.68 -20.72
CA SER A 86 9.68 5.17 -20.81
C SER A 86 10.36 5.13 -19.44
N ASP A 87 11.68 5.05 -19.39
CA ASP A 87 12.43 4.98 -18.13
C ASP A 87 12.21 6.23 -17.25
N VAL A 88 12.03 7.40 -17.86
CA VAL A 88 11.68 8.66 -17.16
C VAL A 88 10.28 8.57 -16.54
N GLU A 89 9.34 7.93 -17.22
CA GLU A 89 7.97 7.76 -16.73
C GLU A 89 7.92 6.75 -15.59
N LYS A 90 8.73 5.67 -15.67
CA LYS A 90 8.91 4.71 -14.57
C LYS A 90 9.48 5.38 -13.33
N GLU A 91 10.51 6.22 -13.48
CA GLU A 91 11.10 6.92 -12.33
C GLU A 91 10.08 7.87 -11.66
N ARG A 92 9.34 8.63 -12.46
CA ARG A 92 8.27 9.50 -11.95
C ARG A 92 7.18 8.70 -11.24
N TYR A 93 6.80 7.56 -11.80
CA TYR A 93 5.84 6.64 -11.21
C TYR A 93 6.31 6.14 -9.84
N MET A 94 7.55 5.64 -9.76
CA MET A 94 8.17 5.15 -8.53
C MET A 94 8.23 6.23 -7.45
N ALA A 95 8.52 7.48 -7.83
CA ALA A 95 8.53 8.60 -6.91
C ALA A 95 7.13 8.90 -6.35
N ARG A 96 6.10 8.97 -7.21
CA ARG A 96 4.70 9.15 -6.77
C ARG A 96 4.25 8.00 -5.86
N PHE A 97 4.59 6.78 -6.24
CA PHE A 97 4.29 5.57 -5.48
C PHE A 97 4.90 5.61 -4.07
N THR A 98 6.19 5.95 -3.98
CA THR A 98 6.90 6.07 -2.69
C THR A 98 6.29 7.17 -1.81
N GLY A 99 5.85 8.28 -2.43
CA GLY A 99 5.09 9.33 -1.75
C GLY A 99 3.80 8.79 -1.13
N ALA A 100 2.96 8.13 -1.93
CA ALA A 100 1.71 7.51 -1.49
C ALA A 100 1.94 6.50 -0.35
N LEU A 101 2.96 5.65 -0.46
CA LEU A 101 3.34 4.70 0.59
C LEU A 101 3.63 5.40 1.93
N ASN A 102 4.37 6.51 1.91
CA ASN A 102 4.71 7.24 3.13
C ASN A 102 3.50 7.95 3.73
N GLU A 103 2.62 8.50 2.90
CA GLU A 103 1.39 9.17 3.34
C GLU A 103 0.40 8.18 3.97
N VAL A 104 0.12 7.06 3.31
CA VAL A 104 -0.75 6.02 3.86
C VAL A 104 -0.17 5.44 5.15
N ASN A 105 1.15 5.18 5.21
CA ASN A 105 1.78 4.72 6.45
C ASN A 105 1.65 5.73 7.60
N THR A 106 1.79 7.02 7.29
CA THR A 106 1.65 8.09 8.29
C THR A 106 0.23 8.18 8.80
N LEU A 107 -0.76 8.13 7.91
CA LEU A 107 -2.16 8.13 8.28
C LEU A 107 -2.53 6.89 9.10
N ARG A 108 -2.09 5.70 8.70
CA ARG A 108 -2.29 4.45 9.44
C ARG A 108 -1.75 4.52 10.86
N ARG A 109 -0.52 5.03 11.05
CA ARG A 109 0.06 5.27 12.38
C ARG A 109 -0.79 6.24 13.21
N ARG A 110 -1.27 7.33 12.59
CA ARG A 110 -2.17 8.29 13.26
C ARG A 110 -3.51 7.67 13.64
N MET A 111 -4.09 6.82 12.80
CA MET A 111 -5.33 6.12 13.10
C MET A 111 -5.18 5.16 14.27
N ASN A 112 -4.07 4.41 14.34
CA ASN A 112 -3.78 3.57 15.50
C ASN A 112 -3.70 4.40 16.79
N TRP A 113 -3.09 5.57 16.73
CA TRP A 113 -3.04 6.50 17.85
C TRP A 113 -4.45 7.02 18.22
N TYR A 114 -5.23 7.53 17.26
CA TYR A 114 -6.58 8.04 17.52
C TYR A 114 -7.54 6.99 18.11
N VAL A 115 -7.47 5.73 17.63
CA VAL A 115 -8.26 4.64 18.20
C VAL A 115 -7.88 4.42 19.66
N SER A 116 -6.57 4.29 19.95
CA SER A 116 -6.10 4.10 21.33
C SER A 116 -6.46 5.26 22.26
N GLU A 117 -6.36 6.51 21.79
CA GLU A 117 -6.79 7.68 22.57
C GLU A 117 -8.31 7.69 22.81
N MET A 118 -9.11 7.28 21.81
CA MET A 118 -10.56 7.17 21.99
C MET A 118 -10.92 6.06 22.98
N GLU A 119 -10.22 4.92 22.95
CA GLU A 119 -10.38 3.84 23.94
C GLU A 119 -10.04 4.34 25.35
N ASN A 120 -8.92 5.06 25.52
CA ASN A 120 -8.55 5.67 26.80
C ASN A 120 -9.64 6.65 27.32
N ASN A 121 -10.21 7.44 26.42
CA ASN A 121 -11.32 8.35 26.75
C ASN A 121 -12.58 7.58 27.16
N LEU A 122 -12.91 6.49 26.47
CA LEU A 122 -14.04 5.62 26.82
C LEU A 122 -13.85 4.96 28.20
N TYR A 123 -12.67 4.40 28.47
CA TYR A 123 -12.34 3.83 29.78
C TYR A 123 -12.42 4.87 30.90
N SER A 124 -11.94 6.10 30.64
CA SER A 124 -12.03 7.21 31.60
C SER A 124 -13.48 7.62 31.91
N LEU A 125 -14.40 7.42 30.97
CA LEU A 125 -15.84 7.61 31.15
C LEU A 125 -16.55 6.38 31.74
N GLY A 126 -15.83 5.29 32.01
CA GLY A 126 -16.39 4.02 32.49
C GLY A 126 -17.20 3.29 31.42
N ILE A 127 -16.94 3.54 30.14
CA ILE A 127 -17.62 2.92 29.00
C ILE A 127 -16.71 1.86 28.40
N ASP A 128 -17.21 0.63 28.25
CA ASP A 128 -16.49 -0.43 27.55
C ASP A 128 -16.56 -0.17 26.02
N PRO A 129 -15.42 -0.05 25.31
CA PRO A 129 -15.39 0.15 23.85
C PRO A 129 -16.09 -0.95 23.04
N SER A 130 -16.17 -2.16 23.60
CA SER A 130 -16.85 -3.30 22.97
C SER A 130 -18.36 -3.32 23.22
N SER A 131 -18.87 -2.45 24.09
CA SER A 131 -20.29 -2.41 24.43
C SER A 131 -21.18 -1.91 23.28
N SER A 132 -22.40 -2.44 23.26
CA SER A 132 -23.46 -1.92 22.41
C SER A 132 -24.34 -0.95 23.23
N PRO A 133 -24.67 0.23 22.68
CA PRO A 133 -25.53 1.17 23.39
C PRO A 133 -26.92 0.56 23.55
N THR A 134 -27.39 0.54 24.78
CA THR A 134 -28.74 0.10 25.12
C THR A 134 -29.72 1.27 24.97
N PRO A 135 -31.04 1.03 24.94
CA PRO A 135 -32.03 2.11 25.00
C PRO A 135 -31.80 3.04 26.21
N ALA A 136 -31.35 2.49 27.34
CA ALA A 136 -31.04 3.21 28.57
C ALA A 136 -29.68 3.93 28.58
N SER A 137 -28.78 3.64 27.64
CA SER A 137 -27.46 4.28 27.55
C SER A 137 -27.59 5.79 27.38
N LYS A 138 -26.71 6.53 28.06
CA LYS A 138 -26.75 8.00 28.05
C LYS A 138 -26.37 8.54 26.65
N ALA A 139 -26.83 9.74 26.32
CA ALA A 139 -26.60 10.30 24.98
C ALA A 139 -25.11 10.45 24.61
N HIS A 140 -24.25 10.84 25.56
CA HIS A 140 -22.80 10.93 25.31
C HIS A 140 -22.19 9.55 25.08
N GLU A 141 -22.58 8.53 25.84
CA GLU A 141 -22.11 7.15 25.65
C GLU A 141 -22.38 6.67 24.22
N LYS A 142 -23.60 6.88 23.73
CA LYS A 142 -23.99 6.59 22.34
C LYS A 142 -23.09 7.31 21.34
N ASN A 143 -22.80 8.59 21.57
CA ASN A 143 -21.97 9.40 20.68
C ASN A 143 -20.51 8.94 20.65
N PHE A 144 -19.89 8.73 21.82
CA PHE A 144 -18.49 8.30 21.90
C PHE A 144 -18.29 6.88 21.36
N LEU A 145 -19.23 5.96 21.59
CA LEU A 145 -19.21 4.63 20.97
C LEU A 145 -19.35 4.71 19.45
N ALA A 146 -20.19 5.62 18.92
CA ALA A 146 -20.31 5.83 17.48
C ALA A 146 -19.01 6.41 16.88
N LEU A 147 -18.37 7.37 17.55
CA LEU A 147 -17.08 7.92 17.15
C LEU A 147 -15.99 6.84 17.14
N HIS A 148 -15.91 6.02 18.19
CA HIS A 148 -14.98 4.90 18.27
C HIS A 148 -15.14 3.93 17.10
N ARG A 149 -16.38 3.51 16.78
CA ARG A 149 -16.64 2.63 15.62
C ARG A 149 -16.18 3.25 14.31
N LYS A 150 -16.41 4.56 14.11
CA LYS A 150 -15.92 5.26 12.91
C LYS A 150 -14.39 5.25 12.83
N LEU A 151 -13.70 5.50 13.94
CA LEU A 151 -12.23 5.44 13.99
C LEU A 151 -11.71 4.04 13.64
N VAL A 152 -12.30 2.98 14.20
CA VAL A 152 -11.94 1.58 13.88
C VAL A 152 -12.17 1.27 12.40
N ASN A 153 -13.28 1.74 11.82
CA ASN A 153 -13.55 1.56 10.38
C ASN A 153 -12.51 2.28 9.52
N TYR A 154 -12.11 3.50 9.88
CA TYR A 154 -11.09 4.27 9.16
C TYR A 154 -9.69 3.69 9.35
N GLN A 155 -9.38 3.13 10.51
CA GLN A 155 -8.16 2.36 10.74
C GLN A 155 -8.12 1.14 9.80
N SER A 156 -9.21 0.37 9.71
CA SER A 156 -9.31 -0.76 8.78
C SER A 156 -9.15 -0.32 7.32
N TRP A 157 -9.71 0.82 6.94
CA TRP A 157 -9.53 1.38 5.59
C TRP A 157 -8.06 1.73 5.31
N ALA A 158 -7.37 2.40 6.25
CA ALA A 158 -5.96 2.71 6.10
C ALA A 158 -5.08 1.44 5.99
N GLU A 159 -5.37 0.39 6.76
CA GLU A 159 -4.70 -0.92 6.67
C GLU A 159 -4.94 -1.60 5.31
N LYS A 160 -6.17 -1.50 4.75
CA LYS A 160 -6.47 -1.99 3.39
C LYS A 160 -5.66 -1.26 2.33
N LEU A 161 -5.60 0.07 2.39
CA LEU A 161 -4.78 0.88 1.46
C LEU A 161 -3.30 0.50 1.55
N MET A 162 -2.78 0.26 2.77
CA MET A 162 -1.42 -0.25 2.93
C MET A 162 -1.22 -1.62 2.29
N GLY A 163 -2.20 -2.52 2.43
CA GLY A 163 -2.15 -3.86 1.82
C GLY A 163 -2.07 -3.77 0.29
N VAL A 164 -2.90 -2.92 -0.32
CA VAL A 164 -2.88 -2.67 -1.78
C VAL A 164 -1.52 -2.15 -2.22
N ILE A 165 -1.03 -1.07 -1.59
CA ILE A 165 0.29 -0.49 -1.93
C ILE A 165 1.40 -1.54 -1.77
N THR A 166 1.43 -2.27 -0.67
CA THR A 166 2.48 -3.28 -0.43
C THR A 166 2.45 -4.38 -1.51
N SER A 167 1.25 -4.81 -1.92
CA SER A 167 1.08 -5.76 -3.03
C SER A 167 1.69 -5.23 -4.33
N HIS A 168 1.46 -3.96 -4.66
CA HIS A 168 2.06 -3.34 -5.84
C HIS A 168 3.59 -3.27 -5.78
N VAL A 169 4.17 -2.91 -4.62
CA VAL A 169 5.63 -2.95 -4.46
C VAL A 169 6.18 -4.33 -4.76
N ASN A 170 5.56 -5.37 -4.22
CA ASN A 170 5.99 -6.75 -4.41
C ASN A 170 5.89 -7.17 -5.89
N LEU A 171 4.84 -6.74 -6.61
CA LEU A 171 4.70 -7.00 -8.05
C LEU A 171 5.82 -6.32 -8.84
N MET A 172 6.11 -5.04 -8.54
CA MET A 172 7.16 -4.28 -9.22
C MET A 172 8.56 -4.87 -8.96
N GLU A 173 8.83 -5.30 -7.73
CA GLU A 173 10.08 -6.01 -7.39
C GLU A 173 10.19 -7.35 -8.12
N THR A 174 9.07 -8.08 -8.24
CA THR A 174 9.01 -9.34 -8.99
C THR A 174 9.30 -9.11 -10.47
N GLU A 175 8.70 -8.10 -11.10
CA GLU A 175 8.97 -7.74 -12.50
C GLU A 175 10.45 -7.40 -12.72
N LYS A 176 11.03 -6.62 -11.81
CA LYS A 176 12.45 -6.28 -11.84
C LYS A 176 13.34 -7.52 -11.74
N SER A 177 13.04 -8.42 -10.80
CA SER A 177 13.76 -9.69 -10.63
C SER A 177 13.65 -10.59 -11.87
N ILE A 178 12.49 -10.63 -12.52
CA ILE A 178 12.30 -11.33 -13.80
C ILE A 178 13.17 -10.71 -14.91
N SER A 179 13.22 -9.38 -14.99
CA SER A 179 14.08 -8.66 -15.94
C SER A 179 15.57 -8.97 -15.73
N ASP A 180 16.02 -8.92 -14.47
CA ASP A 180 17.40 -9.22 -14.10
C ASP A 180 17.75 -10.69 -14.40
N SER A 181 16.83 -11.61 -14.11
CA SER A 181 16.97 -13.04 -14.43
C SER A 181 17.08 -13.30 -15.94
N LYS A 182 16.34 -12.56 -16.78
CA LYS A 182 16.50 -12.64 -18.25
C LYS A 182 17.87 -12.16 -18.70
N SER A 183 18.39 -11.09 -18.10
CA SER A 183 19.74 -10.58 -18.39
C SER A 183 20.82 -11.60 -18.01
N LEU A 184 20.70 -12.20 -16.83
CA LEU A 184 21.58 -13.29 -16.39
C LEU A 184 21.49 -14.51 -17.32
N SER A 185 20.29 -14.89 -17.75
CA SER A 185 20.09 -15.99 -18.69
C SER A 185 20.85 -15.76 -20.01
N ARG A 186 20.84 -14.52 -20.55
CA ARG A 186 21.60 -14.18 -21.75
C ARG A 186 23.11 -14.33 -21.54
N LEU A 187 23.63 -13.90 -20.40
CA LEU A 187 25.04 -14.05 -20.05
C LEU A 187 25.44 -15.52 -19.87
N THR A 188 24.60 -16.32 -19.20
CA THR A 188 24.84 -17.76 -19.04
C THR A 188 24.93 -18.45 -20.39
N VAL A 189 23.98 -18.18 -21.31
CA VAL A 189 24.03 -18.71 -22.68
C VAL A 189 25.36 -18.35 -23.36
N LEU A 190 25.82 -17.11 -23.22
CA LEU A 190 27.10 -16.66 -23.79
C LEU A 190 28.31 -17.39 -23.16
N GLY A 191 28.27 -17.65 -21.85
CA GLY A 191 29.26 -18.46 -21.14
C GLY A 191 29.34 -19.89 -21.67
N PHE A 192 28.19 -20.51 -21.98
CA PHE A 192 28.15 -21.84 -22.59
C PHE A 192 28.75 -21.91 -23.99
N PHE A 193 28.90 -20.78 -24.70
CA PHE A 193 29.66 -20.71 -25.95
C PHE A 193 31.16 -20.49 -25.69
N PHE A 194 31.52 -19.52 -24.85
CA PHE A 194 32.92 -19.14 -24.68
C PHE A 194 33.74 -20.13 -23.88
N VAL A 195 33.16 -20.78 -22.87
CA VAL A 195 33.91 -21.71 -22.00
C VAL A 195 34.44 -22.92 -22.79
N PRO A 196 33.64 -23.65 -23.59
CA PRO A 196 34.15 -24.77 -24.39
C PRO A 196 35.16 -24.34 -25.46
N ILE A 197 34.91 -23.22 -26.16
CA ILE A 197 35.80 -22.70 -27.20
C ILE A 197 37.16 -22.31 -26.59
N SER A 198 37.16 -21.63 -25.45
CA SER A 198 38.37 -21.22 -24.74
C SER A 198 39.15 -22.42 -24.19
N PHE A 199 38.43 -23.44 -23.68
CA PHE A 199 39.04 -24.69 -23.23
C PHE A 199 39.78 -25.39 -24.38
N VAL A 200 39.14 -25.51 -25.55
CA VAL A 200 39.76 -26.12 -26.73
C VAL A 200 40.96 -25.30 -27.22
N ALA A 201 40.86 -23.96 -27.25
CA ALA A 201 41.98 -23.10 -27.61
C ALA A 201 43.18 -23.28 -26.66
N THR A 202 42.91 -23.37 -25.35
CA THR A 202 43.93 -23.58 -24.32
C THR A 202 44.54 -24.98 -24.42
N PHE A 203 43.72 -26.00 -24.64
CA PHE A 203 44.15 -27.40 -24.75
C PHE A 203 45.10 -27.63 -25.93
N PHE A 204 44.82 -27.02 -27.08
CA PHE A 204 45.71 -27.05 -28.24
C PHE A 204 46.87 -26.05 -28.15
N SER A 205 46.89 -25.19 -27.12
CA SER A 205 47.83 -24.07 -26.93
C SER A 205 47.92 -23.08 -28.11
N MET A 206 47.09 -23.26 -29.16
CA MET A 206 47.15 -22.58 -30.47
C MET A 206 48.58 -22.34 -31.00
N GLY A 207 49.50 -23.27 -30.73
CA GLY A 207 50.91 -23.18 -31.13
C GLY A 207 51.25 -24.14 -32.27
N GLY A 208 52.26 -23.80 -33.08
CA GLY A 208 52.75 -24.65 -34.18
C GLY A 208 51.72 -24.84 -35.30
N ASP A 209 51.62 -26.06 -35.85
CA ASP A 209 50.75 -26.42 -36.99
C ASP A 209 49.23 -26.14 -36.80
N PHE A 210 48.80 -25.85 -35.56
CA PHE A 210 47.40 -25.56 -35.20
C PHE A 210 47.13 -24.06 -35.03
N GLY A 211 48.13 -23.21 -35.29
CA GLY A 211 47.99 -21.76 -35.27
C GLY A 211 47.09 -21.22 -36.37
N VAL A 212 46.70 -19.95 -36.25
CA VAL A 212 45.88 -19.26 -37.25
C VAL A 212 46.67 -19.16 -38.56
N GLY A 213 46.12 -19.71 -39.66
CA GLY A 213 46.76 -19.70 -40.98
C GLY A 213 47.58 -20.96 -41.31
N GLU A 214 47.72 -21.89 -40.38
CA GLU A 214 48.45 -23.14 -40.57
C GLU A 214 47.59 -24.29 -41.08
N LYS A 215 48.23 -25.32 -41.65
CA LYS A 215 47.56 -26.43 -42.36
C LYS A 215 46.53 -27.19 -41.50
N ARG A 216 46.67 -27.21 -40.17
CA ARG A 216 45.78 -27.97 -39.27
C ARG A 216 44.83 -27.10 -38.46
N PHE A 217 44.71 -25.82 -38.75
CA PHE A 217 43.77 -24.92 -38.07
C PHE A 217 42.31 -25.41 -38.12
N TRP A 218 41.91 -26.15 -39.16
CA TRP A 218 40.56 -26.74 -39.26
C TRP A 218 40.22 -27.71 -38.10
N VAL A 219 41.22 -28.38 -37.51
CA VAL A 219 41.02 -29.34 -36.40
C VAL A 219 40.44 -28.64 -35.16
N PHE A 220 40.80 -27.37 -34.94
CA PHE A 220 40.22 -26.57 -33.86
C PHE A 220 38.69 -26.49 -33.98
N TRP A 221 38.17 -26.17 -35.16
CA TRP A 221 36.72 -26.09 -35.40
C TRP A 221 36.02 -27.44 -35.31
N CYS A 222 36.67 -28.51 -35.79
CA CYS A 222 36.16 -29.88 -35.67
C CYS A 222 35.97 -30.34 -34.23
N VAL A 223 36.74 -29.81 -33.27
CA VAL A 223 36.62 -30.17 -31.85
C VAL A 223 35.79 -29.15 -31.07
N ALA A 224 36.00 -27.86 -31.31
CA ALA A 224 35.30 -26.79 -30.59
C ALA A 224 33.79 -26.81 -30.83
N VAL A 225 33.33 -27.03 -32.08
CA VAL A 225 31.89 -27.04 -32.40
C VAL A 225 31.16 -28.20 -31.71
N PRO A 226 31.58 -29.48 -31.83
CA PRO A 226 30.90 -30.57 -31.14
C PRO A 226 30.91 -30.45 -29.62
N VAL A 227 32.02 -30.00 -29.02
CA VAL A 227 32.11 -29.84 -27.56
C VAL A 227 31.16 -28.72 -27.09
N THR A 228 31.06 -27.62 -27.83
CA THR A 228 30.11 -26.54 -27.53
C THR A 228 28.66 -26.99 -27.67
N VAL A 229 28.34 -27.73 -28.74
CA VAL A 229 27.00 -28.32 -28.95
C VAL A 229 26.66 -29.29 -27.82
N ALA A 230 27.60 -30.16 -27.43
CA ALA A 230 27.41 -31.08 -26.31
C ALA A 230 27.13 -30.33 -25.00
N ALA A 231 27.89 -29.27 -24.71
CA ALA A 231 27.67 -28.44 -23.52
C ALA A 231 26.28 -27.78 -23.52
N LEU A 232 25.82 -27.27 -24.68
CA LEU A 232 24.49 -26.68 -24.82
C LEU A 232 23.37 -27.72 -24.68
N VAL A 233 23.52 -28.91 -25.26
CA VAL A 233 22.54 -30.01 -25.16
C VAL A 233 22.44 -30.51 -23.72
N VAL A 234 23.56 -30.66 -23.02
CA VAL A 234 23.56 -31.07 -21.61
C VAL A 234 22.96 -29.97 -20.71
N GLY A 235 23.36 -28.71 -20.91
CA GLY A 235 22.92 -27.59 -20.07
C GLY A 235 21.46 -27.18 -20.28
N PHE A 236 21.00 -27.15 -21.54
CA PHE A 236 19.67 -26.66 -21.88
C PHE A 236 18.72 -27.73 -22.42
N GLY A 237 19.18 -28.93 -22.77
CA GLY A 237 18.36 -29.95 -23.45
C GLY A 237 17.08 -30.30 -22.68
N ARG A 238 17.13 -30.36 -21.35
CA ARG A 238 15.93 -30.59 -20.51
C ARG A 238 14.91 -29.46 -20.61
N ILE A 239 15.35 -28.20 -20.73
CA ILE A 239 14.47 -27.04 -20.86
C ILE A 239 13.85 -26.99 -22.26
N TRP A 240 14.66 -27.25 -23.30
CA TRP A 240 14.19 -27.29 -24.69
C TRP A 240 13.17 -28.40 -24.92
N MET A 241 13.37 -29.60 -24.35
CA MET A 241 12.41 -30.70 -24.46
C MET A 241 11.03 -30.33 -23.90
N ARG A 242 10.97 -29.76 -22.69
CA ARG A 242 9.70 -29.32 -22.08
C ARG A 242 9.00 -28.24 -22.90
N ARG A 243 9.74 -27.25 -23.42
CA ARG A 243 9.17 -26.21 -24.29
C ARG A 243 8.65 -26.76 -25.62
N LEU A 244 9.33 -27.76 -26.18
CA LEU A 244 8.90 -28.40 -27.42
C LEU A 244 7.58 -29.15 -27.23
N GLU A 245 7.43 -29.83 -26.09
CA GLU A 245 6.20 -30.52 -25.69
C GLU A 245 5.03 -29.53 -25.56
N GLU A 246 5.20 -28.43 -24.83
CA GLU A 246 4.16 -27.39 -24.68
C GLU A 246 3.78 -26.72 -26.01
N TRP A 247 4.75 -26.49 -26.91
CA TRP A 247 4.46 -25.93 -28.24
C TRP A 247 3.74 -26.94 -29.13
N ARG A 248 4.11 -28.21 -29.01
CA ARG A 248 3.44 -29.31 -29.71
C ARG A 248 1.98 -29.40 -29.26
N GLU A 249 1.71 -29.42 -27.96
CA GLU A 249 0.34 -29.44 -27.40
C GLU A 249 -0.51 -28.25 -27.86
N ARG A 250 0.00 -27.02 -27.79
CA ARG A 250 -0.72 -25.84 -28.29
C ARG A 250 -1.10 -25.95 -29.76
N ARG A 251 -0.20 -26.45 -30.62
CA ARG A 251 -0.49 -26.66 -32.04
C ARG A 251 -1.47 -27.79 -32.31
N TRP A 252 -1.60 -28.77 -31.43
CA TRP A 252 -2.62 -29.82 -31.55
C TRP A 252 -4.01 -29.25 -31.26
N VAL A 253 -4.16 -28.48 -30.17
CA VAL A 253 -5.44 -27.84 -29.78
C VAL A 253 -5.93 -26.82 -30.82
N GLU A 254 -5.03 -26.03 -31.40
CA GLU A 254 -5.36 -25.09 -32.49
C GLU A 254 -5.81 -25.78 -33.80
N ARG A 255 -5.43 -27.04 -34.02
CA ARG A 255 -5.88 -27.82 -35.18
C ARG A 255 -7.25 -28.43 -34.93
N GLU A 256 -7.47 -28.99 -33.74
CA GLU A 256 -8.73 -29.63 -33.35
C GLU A 256 -9.90 -28.63 -33.28
N SER A 257 -9.63 -27.41 -32.82
CA SER A 257 -10.60 -26.30 -32.83
C SER A 257 -10.94 -25.72 -34.21
N ARG A 258 -10.17 -26.04 -35.27
CA ARG A 258 -10.48 -25.65 -36.65
C ARG A 258 -11.28 -26.71 -37.41
N GLU A 259 -11.37 -27.92 -36.87
CA GLU A 259 -12.05 -29.07 -37.47
C GLU A 259 -13.44 -29.32 -36.85
N THR A 260 -13.86 -28.52 -35.86
CA THR A 260 -15.20 -28.52 -35.23
C THR A 260 -15.98 -27.25 -35.57
#